data_AF-A0A1B0CTS2-F1
#
_entry.id   AF-A0A1B0CTS2-F1
#
_cell.length_a   1.000
_cell.length_b   1.000
_cell.length_c   1.000
_cell.angle_alpha   90.00
_cell.angle_beta   90.00
_cell.angle_gamma   90.00
#
_symmetry.space_group_name_H-M   'P 1'
#
loop_
_entity.id
_entity.type
_entity.pdbx_description
1 polymer ?
#
loop_
_entity_poly.entity_id
_entity_poly.type
_entity_poly.pdbx_seq_one_letter_code
_entity_poly.pdbx_strand_id
1 'polypeptide(L)'
;MDLNLEHPVGTAMGSLFQLIIADLKNSTPLWEDLVMKASKLHMCLRSAIQAISTYLDAFQKIADAATNSKGGSKEIGTALTRVCLRHKAVETKMKSFTAAIMDCLIAPLQEK
;
A
#
# COMPACT_ATOMS: atom_id res chain seq x y z
N MET A 1 -35.31 -56.78 -2.77
CA MET A 1 -35.55 -55.60 -3.62
C MET A 1 -34.91 -54.43 -2.91
N ASP A 2 -33.90 -53.91 -3.56
CA ASP A 2 -32.81 -53.10 -3.06
C ASP A 2 -33.24 -51.83 -2.33
N LEU A 3 -32.61 -51.61 -1.17
CA LEU A 3 -32.49 -50.28 -0.58
C LEU A 3 -31.61 -49.43 -1.50
N ASN A 4 -32.19 -48.80 -2.51
CA ASN A 4 -31.55 -47.67 -3.18
C ASN A 4 -32.13 -46.35 -2.66
N LEU A 5 -31.91 -46.11 -1.37
CA LEU A 5 -32.05 -44.78 -0.78
C LEU A 5 -30.67 -44.10 -0.85
N GLU A 6 -30.13 -43.93 -2.07
CA GLU A 6 -29.04 -42.99 -2.28
C GLU A 6 -29.59 -41.60 -1.94
N HIS A 7 -29.22 -41.13 -0.76
CA HIS A 7 -29.66 -39.87 -0.18
C HIS A 7 -29.44 -38.73 -1.19
N PRO A 8 -30.46 -37.94 -1.58
CA PRO A 8 -30.27 -36.73 -2.41
C PRO A 8 -29.33 -35.70 -1.77
N VAL A 9 -29.06 -35.85 -0.47
CA VAL A 9 -28.06 -35.08 0.30
C VAL A 9 -26.63 -35.38 -0.14
N GLY A 10 -26.30 -36.63 -0.51
CA GLY A 10 -24.94 -37.00 -0.93
C GLY A 10 -24.55 -36.39 -2.28
N THR A 11 -25.49 -36.36 -3.22
CA THR A 11 -25.31 -35.74 -4.55
C THR A 11 -25.30 -34.21 -4.47
N ALA A 12 -26.15 -33.62 -3.62
CA ALA A 12 -26.19 -32.17 -3.39
C ALA A 12 -24.93 -31.64 -2.68
N MET A 13 -24.36 -32.42 -1.75
CA MET A 13 -23.10 -32.07 -1.09
C MET A 13 -21.91 -32.20 -2.06
N GLY A 14 -21.92 -33.22 -2.92
CA GLY A 14 -20.91 -33.39 -3.97
C GLY A 14 -20.91 -32.24 -4.98
N SER A 15 -22.08 -31.77 -5.41
CA SER A 15 -22.19 -30.63 -6.33
C SER A 15 -21.76 -29.31 -5.68
N LEU A 16 -22.09 -29.09 -4.41
CA LEU A 16 -21.61 -27.93 -3.64
C LEU A 16 -20.08 -27.91 -3.56
N PHE A 17 -19.45 -29.05 -3.29
CA PHE A 17 -18.00 -29.15 -3.21
C PHE A 17 -17.32 -28.84 -4.54
N GLN A 18 -17.87 -29.34 -5.65
CA GLN A 18 -17.36 -29.03 -7.00
C GLN A 18 -17.52 -27.56 -7.35
N LEU A 19 -18.63 -26.93 -6.96
CA LEU A 19 -18.85 -25.50 -7.15
C LEU A 19 -17.81 -24.68 -6.38
N ILE A 20 -17.57 -25.00 -5.11
CA ILE A 20 -16.56 -24.33 -4.28
C ILE A 20 -15.17 -24.48 -4.91
N ILE A 21 -14.79 -25.67 -5.39
CA ILE A 21 -13.50 -25.89 -6.07
C ILE A 21 -13.40 -25.05 -7.34
N ALA A 22 -14.46 -25.00 -8.15
CA ALA A 22 -14.48 -24.20 -9.37
C ALA A 22 -14.31 -22.71 -9.06
N ASP A 23 -15.02 -22.21 -8.06
CA ASP A 23 -14.93 -20.81 -7.62
C ASP A 23 -13.52 -20.47 -7.09
N LEU A 24 -12.93 -21.36 -6.29
CA LEU A 24 -11.56 -21.19 -5.80
C LEU A 24 -10.56 -21.09 -6.96
N LYS A 25 -10.64 -22.00 -7.94
CA LYS A 25 -9.76 -22.00 -9.13
C LYS A 25 -9.95 -20.74 -9.98
N ASN A 26 -11.18 -20.29 -10.16
CA ASN A 26 -11.49 -19.10 -10.93
C ASN A 26 -11.05 -17.81 -10.20
N SER A 27 -10.92 -17.85 -8.88
CA SER A 27 -10.48 -16.71 -8.07
C SER A 27 -8.97 -16.50 -8.04
N THR A 28 -8.16 -17.55 -8.23
CA THR A 28 -6.69 -17.49 -8.23
C THR A 28 -6.11 -16.37 -9.12
N PRO A 29 -6.47 -16.25 -10.41
CA PRO A 29 -5.93 -15.19 -11.26
C PRO A 29 -6.30 -13.77 -10.80
N LEU A 30 -7.41 -13.61 -10.07
CA LEU A 30 -7.81 -12.31 -9.52
C LEU A 30 -6.90 -11.89 -8.36
N TRP A 31 -6.50 -12.85 -7.51
CA TRP A 31 -5.55 -12.62 -6.43
C TRP A 31 -4.16 -12.29 -6.98
N GLU A 32 -3.70 -13.02 -7.99
CA GLU A 32 -2.43 -12.75 -8.67
C GLU A 32 -2.41 -11.35 -9.31
N ASP A 33 -3.48 -10.95 -10.01
CA ASP A 33 -3.59 -9.61 -10.59
C ASP A 33 -3.58 -8.52 -9.51
N LEU A 34 -4.30 -8.73 -8.39
CA LEU A 34 -4.27 -7.81 -7.25
C LEU A 34 -2.85 -7.65 -6.69
N VAL A 35 -2.14 -8.74 -6.44
CA VAL A 35 -0.76 -8.72 -5.94
C VAL A 35 0.17 -8.00 -6.91
N MET A 36 0.02 -8.24 -8.22
CA MET A 36 0.81 -7.57 -9.24
C MET A 36 0.56 -6.05 -9.22
N LYS A 37 -0.70 -5.62 -9.16
CA LYS A 37 -1.04 -4.19 -9.11
C LYS A 37 -0.61 -3.54 -7.79
N ALA A 38 -0.79 -4.21 -6.66
CA ALA A 38 -0.33 -3.74 -5.35
C ALA A 38 1.20 -3.57 -5.34
N SER A 39 1.95 -4.51 -5.91
CA SER A 39 3.40 -4.43 -6.04
C SER A 39 3.84 -3.22 -6.88
N LYS A 40 3.17 -2.97 -8.01
CA LYS A 40 3.42 -1.78 -8.85
C LYS A 40 3.13 -0.49 -8.08
N LEU A 41 2.01 -0.42 -7.37
CA LEU A 41 1.66 0.72 -6.52
C LEU A 41 2.72 0.97 -5.45
N HIS A 42 3.15 -0.07 -4.73
CA HIS A 42 4.19 0.01 -3.72
C HIS A 42 5.50 0.59 -4.29
N MET A 43 5.95 0.09 -5.44
CA MET A 43 7.17 0.61 -6.10
C MET A 43 7.03 2.08 -6.50
N CYS A 44 5.89 2.47 -7.08
CA CYS A 44 5.64 3.87 -7.44
C CYS A 44 5.63 4.79 -6.20
N LEU A 45 4.98 4.37 -5.11
CA LEU A 45 4.97 5.12 -3.85
C LEU A 45 6.37 5.27 -3.28
N ARG A 46 7.20 4.21 -3.32
CA ARG A 46 8.59 4.27 -2.85
C ARG A 46 9.42 5.30 -3.63
N SER A 47 9.27 5.32 -4.95
CA SER A 47 9.93 6.31 -5.81
C SER A 47 9.42 7.73 -5.56
N ALA A 48 8.12 7.91 -5.38
CA ALA A 48 7.53 9.20 -5.05
C ALA A 48 8.01 9.72 -3.70
N ILE A 49 8.08 8.86 -2.68
CA ILE A 49 8.64 9.20 -1.36
C ILE A 49 10.09 9.68 -1.51
N GLN A 50 10.92 8.99 -2.28
CA GLN A 50 12.30 9.39 -2.50
C GLN A 50 12.40 10.78 -3.17
N ALA A 51 11.54 11.05 -4.16
CA ALA A 51 11.46 12.35 -4.80
C ALA A 51 11.01 13.44 -3.82
N ILE A 52 10.03 13.14 -2.96
CA ILE A 52 9.58 14.04 -1.89
C ILE A 52 10.72 14.34 -0.92
N SER A 53 11.48 13.34 -0.47
CA SER A 53 12.62 13.55 0.44
C SER A 53 13.63 14.54 -0.16
N THR A 54 14.06 14.31 -1.40
CA THR A 54 15.03 15.19 -2.08
C THR A 54 14.48 16.62 -2.28
N TYR A 55 13.20 16.73 -2.62
CA TYR A 55 12.51 18.02 -2.71
C TYR A 55 12.51 18.75 -1.35
N LEU A 56 12.18 18.06 -0.26
CA LEU A 56 12.13 18.65 1.08
C LEU A 56 13.51 19.06 1.60
N ASP A 57 14.56 18.33 1.23
CA ASP A 57 15.94 18.72 1.55
C ASP A 57 16.34 20.01 0.84
N ALA A 58 15.99 20.14 -0.45
CA ALA A 58 16.19 21.40 -1.19
C ALA A 58 15.36 22.55 -0.59
N PHE A 59 14.11 22.28 -0.22
CA PHE A 59 13.23 23.24 0.42
C PHE A 59 13.82 23.73 1.76
N GLN A 60 14.34 22.81 2.58
CA GLN A 60 14.90 23.16 3.89
C GLN A 60 16.16 24.02 3.73
N LYS A 61 17.00 23.79 2.72
CA LYS A 61 18.16 24.66 2.44
C LYS A 61 17.75 26.12 2.20
N ILE A 62 16.62 26.34 1.52
CA ILE A 62 16.07 27.69 1.29
C ILE A 62 15.59 28.28 2.63
N ALA A 63 14.88 27.50 3.44
CA ALA A 63 14.42 27.93 4.76
C ALA A 63 15.59 28.31 5.68
N ASP A 64 16.68 27.53 5.66
CA ASP A 64 17.88 27.77 6.46
C ASP A 64 18.62 29.02 5.98
N ALA A 65 18.76 29.20 4.66
CA ALA A 65 19.35 30.41 4.09
C ALA A 65 18.58 31.68 4.48
N ALA A 66 17.24 31.63 4.46
CA ALA A 66 16.40 32.74 4.90
C ALA A 66 16.52 32.99 6.41
N THR A 67 16.56 31.93 7.22
CA THR A 67 16.67 32.02 8.69
C THR A 67 18.00 32.62 9.14
N ASN A 68 19.09 32.34 8.41
CA ASN A 68 20.42 32.88 8.68
C ASN A 68 20.63 34.32 8.15
N SER A 69 19.66 34.88 7.44
CA SER A 69 19.71 36.26 6.95
C SER A 69 19.35 37.28 8.04
N LYS A 70 19.75 38.54 7.84
CA LYS A 70 19.46 39.66 8.76
C LYS A 70 18.10 40.30 8.40
N GLY A 71 17.35 40.75 9.42
CA GLY A 71 16.07 41.45 9.23
C GLY A 71 14.87 40.51 9.00
N GLY A 72 13.84 40.98 8.29
CA GLY A 72 12.55 40.28 8.12
C GLY A 72 12.62 38.90 7.44
N SER A 73 13.70 38.62 6.71
CA SER A 73 13.94 37.30 6.10
C SER A 73 14.04 36.16 7.13
N LYS A 74 14.42 36.45 8.37
CA LYS A 74 14.51 35.45 9.44
C LYS A 74 13.15 34.85 9.79
N GLU A 75 12.10 35.67 9.85
CA GLU A 75 10.74 35.23 10.16
C GLU A 75 10.16 34.38 9.01
N ILE A 76 10.48 34.77 7.77
CA ILE A 76 10.14 33.99 6.56
C ILE A 76 10.81 32.62 6.62
N GLY A 77 12.12 32.56 6.91
CA GLY A 77 12.85 31.30 7.07
C GLY A 77 12.22 30.40 8.12
N THR A 78 11.88 30.95 9.28
CA THR A 78 11.21 30.20 10.37
C THR A 78 9.84 29.67 9.92
N ALA A 79 9.06 30.46 9.17
CA ALA A 79 7.79 30.02 8.61
C ALA A 79 7.97 28.89 7.58
N LEU A 80 8.96 29.00 6.71
CA LEU A 80 9.33 27.96 5.74
C LEU A 80 9.76 26.67 6.43
N THR A 81 10.57 26.73 7.50
CA THR A 81 10.94 25.54 8.27
C THR A 81 9.69 24.83 8.83
N ARG A 82 8.70 25.57 9.35
CA ARG A 82 7.43 24.97 9.79
C ARG A 82 6.68 24.28 8.66
N VAL A 83 6.67 24.86 7.46
CA VAL A 83 6.08 24.22 6.27
C VAL A 83 6.83 22.93 5.93
N CYS A 84 8.16 22.95 5.89
CA CYS A 84 8.99 21.77 5.62
C CYS A 84 8.72 20.65 6.64
N LEU A 85 8.66 20.96 7.94
CA LEU A 85 8.36 19.98 8.98
C LEU A 85 6.97 19.35 8.82
N ARG A 86 5.96 20.14 8.45
CA ARG A 86 4.61 19.63 8.16
C ARG A 86 4.62 18.68 6.97
N HIS A 87 5.36 19.00 5.90
CA HIS A 87 5.49 18.11 4.75
C HIS A 87 6.26 16.83 5.10
N LYS A 88 7.32 16.90 5.91
CA LYS A 88 8.04 15.71 6.43
C LYS A 88 7.13 14.78 7.24
N ALA A 89 6.17 15.34 7.98
CA ALA A 89 5.16 14.53 8.67
C ALA A 89 4.23 13.77 7.70
N VAL A 90 3.86 14.38 6.57
CA VAL A 90 3.09 13.71 5.51
C VAL A 90 3.93 12.60 4.86
N GLU A 91 5.18 12.90 4.52
CA GLU A 91 6.13 11.91 3.97
C GLU A 91 6.27 10.69 4.90
N THR A 92 6.34 10.89 6.22
CA THR A 92 6.43 9.81 7.21
C THR A 92 5.17 8.93 7.23
N LYS A 93 3.99 9.54 7.09
CA LYS A 93 2.73 8.80 6.95
C LYS A 93 2.70 8.00 5.66
N MET A 94 3.18 8.57 4.55
CA MET A 94 3.30 7.86 3.27
C MET A 94 4.25 6.67 3.37
N LYS A 95 5.40 6.81 4.05
CA LYS A 95 6.32 5.71 4.34
C LYS A 95 5.64 4.58 5.09
N SER A 96 4.89 4.93 6.15
CA SER A 96 4.16 3.95 6.97
C SER A 96 3.08 3.21 6.17
N PHE A 97 2.31 3.95 5.36
CA PHE A 97 1.30 3.37 4.47
C PHE A 97 1.93 2.44 3.41
N THR A 98 3.04 2.87 2.82
CA THR A 98 3.77 2.09 1.81
C THR A 98 4.30 0.79 2.41
N ALA A 99 4.89 0.84 3.61
CA ALA A 99 5.32 -0.36 4.33
C ALA A 99 4.16 -1.31 4.63
N ALA A 100 3.01 -0.78 5.09
CA ALA A 100 1.82 -1.60 5.35
C ALA A 100 1.29 -2.31 4.09
N ILE A 101 1.39 -1.70 2.89
CA ILE A 101 1.04 -2.40 1.64
C ILE A 101 1.97 -3.61 1.42
N MET A 102 3.26 -3.47 1.69
CA MET A 102 4.20 -4.58 1.53
C MET A 102 3.95 -5.68 2.56
N ASP A 103 3.95 -5.31 3.84
CA ASP A 103 4.01 -6.25 4.96
C ASP A 103 2.65 -6.91 5.24
N CYS A 104 1.55 -6.18 5.04
CA CYS A 104 0.21 -6.66 5.39
C CYS A 104 -0.61 -7.15 4.19
N LEU A 105 -0.20 -6.85 2.95
CA LEU A 105 -0.95 -7.22 1.75
C LEU A 105 -0.11 -8.02 0.76
N ILE A 106 1.02 -7.49 0.29
CA ILE A 106 1.81 -8.14 -0.79
C ILE A 106 2.47 -9.42 -0.28
N ALA A 107 3.30 -9.34 0.77
CA ALA A 107 4.06 -10.49 1.25
C ALA A 107 3.14 -11.65 1.71
N PRO A 108 2.07 -11.41 2.51
CA PRO A 108 1.17 -12.48 2.92
C PRO A 108 0.41 -13.16 1.78
N LEU A 109 0.16 -12.46 0.65
CA LEU A 109 -0.51 -13.02 -0.52
C LEU A 109 0.46 -13.70 -1.51
N GLN A 110 1.75 -13.38 -1.45
CA GLN A 110 2.79 -14.05 -2.26
C GLN A 110 3.30 -15.34 -1.63
N GLU A 111 3.24 -15.46 -0.30
CA GLU A 111 3.68 -16.66 0.44
C GLU A 111 2.65 -17.81 0.43
N LYS A 112 1.69 -17.82 -0.50
CA LYS A 112 0.62 -18.82 -0.60
C LYS A 112 0.57 -19.55 -1.92
#